data_AF-A0A2G1Y5Y1-F1
#
_entry.id   AF-A0A2G1Y5Y1-F1
#
_cell.length_a   1.000
_cell.length_b   1.000
_cell.length_c   1.000
_cell.angle_alpha   90.00
_cell.angle_beta   90.00
_cell.angle_gamma   90.00
#
_symmetry.space_group_name_H-M   'P 1'
#
loop_
_entity.id
_entity.type
_entity.pdbx_description
1 polymer ?
#
loop_
_entity_poly.entity_id
_entity_poly.type
_entity_poly.pdbx_seq_one_letter_code
_entity_poly.pdbx_strand_id
1 'polypeptide(L)'
;TGNEALAGRIGQALAPLGIVPGRDKAHGGSDIEPLVEAGVPVIDLQQDGIRYFDIHHTPDDTLDKIDQKQLRQNVAAWAVTMNLVANASESLSAN
;
A
#
# COMPACT_ATOMS: atom_id res chain seq x y z
N THR A 1 10.59 3.56 16.62
CA THR A 1 10.27 2.14 16.91
C THR A 1 10.74 1.26 15.75
N GLY A 2 10.64 -0.08 15.85
CA GLY A 2 10.89 -0.97 14.71
C GLY A 2 10.00 -0.65 13.50
N ASN A 3 8.74 -0.31 13.77
CA ASN A 3 7.78 0.14 12.75
C ASN A 3 8.27 1.39 12.00
N GLU A 4 8.71 2.43 12.70
CA GLU A 4 9.18 3.68 12.09
C GLU A 4 10.44 3.48 11.24
N ALA A 5 11.37 2.65 11.71
CA ALA A 5 12.59 2.32 10.98
C ALA A 5 12.25 1.59 9.66
N LEU A 6 11.39 0.57 9.71
CA LEU A 6 10.94 -0.14 8.52
C LEU A 6 10.16 0.78 7.57
N ALA A 7 9.24 1.60 8.08
CA ALA A 7 8.47 2.55 7.27
C ALA A 7 9.38 3.55 6.54
N GLY A 8 10.44 4.05 7.20
CA GLY A 8 11.44 4.91 6.58
C GLY A 8 12.19 4.24 5.43
N ARG A 9 12.61 2.97 5.61
CA ARG A 9 13.26 2.18 4.54
C ARG A 9 12.34 1.94 3.36
N ILE A 10 11.07 1.61 3.62
CA ILE A 10 10.05 1.42 2.58
C ILE A 10 9.83 2.73 1.83
N GLY A 11 9.63 3.85 2.53
CA GLY A 11 9.46 5.16 1.89
C GLY A 11 10.63 5.54 0.97
N GLN A 12 11.88 5.30 1.40
CA GLN A 12 13.06 5.54 0.57
C GLN A 12 13.09 4.62 -0.67
N ALA A 13 12.76 3.33 -0.50
CA ALA A 13 12.77 2.37 -1.60
C ALA A 13 11.65 2.60 -2.62
N LEU A 14 10.52 3.18 -2.20
CA LEU A 14 9.40 3.49 -3.08
C LEU A 14 9.50 4.87 -3.76
N ALA A 15 10.36 5.77 -3.28
CA ALA A 15 10.53 7.11 -3.85
C ALA A 15 10.82 7.13 -5.37
N PRO A 16 11.64 6.22 -5.95
CA PRO A 16 11.85 6.16 -7.40
C PRO A 16 10.59 5.82 -8.21
N LEU A 17 9.56 5.24 -7.58
CA LEU A 17 8.26 4.94 -8.19
C LEU A 17 7.27 6.11 -8.07
N GLY A 18 7.71 7.26 -7.52
CA GLY A 18 6.87 8.44 -7.28
C GLY A 18 5.95 8.31 -6.06
N ILE A 19 6.18 7.34 -5.19
CA ILE A 19 5.38 7.10 -3.98
C ILE A 19 6.08 7.79 -2.80
N VAL A 20 5.31 8.55 -2.04
CA VAL A 20 5.80 9.34 -0.90
C VAL A 20 5.17 8.86 0.41
N PRO A 21 5.79 9.14 1.58
CA PRO A 21 5.18 8.84 2.86
C PRO A 21 3.80 9.51 3.00
N GLY A 22 2.79 8.70 3.37
CA GLY A 22 1.47 9.19 3.74
C GLY A 22 1.49 9.96 5.07
N ARG A 23 0.47 10.79 5.29
CA ARG A 23 0.28 11.55 6.55
C ARG A 23 -0.78 10.93 7.46
N ASP A 24 -1.69 10.17 6.87
CA ASP A 24 -2.81 9.57 7.57
C ASP A 24 -2.43 8.23 8.19
N LYS A 25 -3.18 7.81 9.20
CA LYS A 25 -3.04 6.47 9.76
C LYS A 25 -3.50 5.46 8.72
N ALA A 26 -2.72 4.40 8.55
CA ALA A 26 -3.08 3.26 7.73
C ALA A 26 -4.40 2.62 8.21
N HIS A 27 -5.31 2.34 7.29
CA HIS A 27 -6.60 1.71 7.60
C HIS A 27 -6.68 0.25 7.12
N GLY A 28 -5.74 -0.19 6.27
CA GLY A 28 -5.61 -1.58 5.82
C GLY A 28 -6.55 -1.98 4.68
N GLY A 29 -7.45 -1.10 4.23
CA GLY A 29 -8.47 -1.47 3.25
C GLY A 29 -9.62 -2.31 3.85
N SER A 30 -10.62 -2.59 3.02
CA SER A 30 -11.90 -3.19 3.48
C SER A 30 -11.74 -4.54 4.17
N ASP A 31 -10.77 -5.35 3.76
CA ASP A 31 -10.67 -6.74 4.23
C ASP A 31 -9.88 -6.89 5.54
N ILE A 32 -8.98 -5.96 5.87
CA ILE A 32 -8.10 -6.06 7.04
C ILE A 32 -8.19 -4.89 8.01
N GLU A 33 -9.12 -3.95 7.82
CA GLU A 33 -9.45 -2.91 8.81
C GLU A 33 -9.66 -3.49 10.23
N PRO A 34 -10.37 -4.62 10.44
CA PRO A 34 -10.50 -5.21 11.78
C PRO A 34 -9.17 -5.67 12.40
N LEU A 35 -8.15 -5.96 11.58
CA LEU A 35 -6.81 -6.28 12.09
C LEU A 35 -6.12 -5.03 12.64
N VAL A 36 -6.33 -3.87 12.03
CA VAL A 36 -5.85 -2.58 12.54
C VAL A 36 -6.47 -2.29 13.90
N GLU A 37 -7.77 -2.49 14.04
CA GLU A 37 -8.49 -2.34 15.32
C GLU A 37 -7.97 -3.30 16.40
N ALA A 38 -7.55 -4.50 16.00
CA ALA A 38 -6.93 -5.48 16.88
C ALA A 38 -5.44 -5.20 17.19
N GLY A 39 -4.87 -4.11 16.68
CA GLY A 39 -3.49 -3.70 16.91
C GLY A 39 -2.45 -4.38 16.02
N VAL A 40 -2.86 -5.08 14.97
CA VAL A 40 -1.93 -5.66 13.98
C VAL A 40 -1.31 -4.53 13.16
N PRO A 41 0.03 -4.44 13.05
CA PRO A 41 0.67 -3.46 12.19
C PRO A 41 0.30 -3.67 10.72
N VAL A 42 -0.02 -2.58 10.03
CA VAL A 42 -0.41 -2.61 8.61
C VAL A 42 0.39 -1.62 7.78
N ILE A 43 0.52 -1.93 6.49
CA ILE A 43 1.00 -1.00 5.47
C ILE A 43 -0.15 -0.67 4.54
N ASP A 44 -0.25 0.60 4.18
CA ASP A 44 -1.29 1.13 3.34
C ASP A 44 -0.66 1.92 2.18
N LEU A 45 -0.82 1.39 0.97
CA LEU A 45 -0.31 2.01 -0.27
C LEU A 45 -1.49 2.65 -1.01
N GLN A 46 -1.65 3.95 -0.79
CA GLN A 46 -2.75 4.72 -1.35
C GLN A 46 -2.60 4.91 -2.86
N GLN A 47 -3.60 4.45 -3.62
CA GLN A 47 -3.65 4.58 -5.08
C GLN A 47 -4.33 5.89 -5.50
N ASP A 48 -4.00 6.39 -6.68
CA ASP A 48 -4.80 7.45 -7.32
C ASP A 48 -6.15 6.85 -7.78
N GLY A 49 -7.19 7.15 -6.99
CA GLY A 49 -8.55 6.67 -7.22
C GLY A 49 -9.43 7.62 -8.03
N ILE A 50 -8.91 8.68 -8.66
CA ILE A 50 -9.73 9.72 -9.32
C ILE A 50 -10.76 9.13 -10.30
N ARG A 51 -10.42 8.05 -11.01
CA ARG A 51 -11.29 7.40 -12.00
C ARG A 51 -12.04 6.17 -11.48
N TYR A 52 -11.82 5.78 -10.22
CA TYR A 52 -12.31 4.50 -9.71
C TYR A 52 -13.85 4.43 -9.74
N PHE A 53 -14.51 5.46 -9.22
CA PHE A 53 -15.96 5.49 -9.12
C PHE A 53 -16.70 5.82 -10.42
N ASP A 54 -15.97 6.16 -11.49
CA ASP A 54 -16.57 6.32 -12.81
C ASP A 54 -17.08 4.98 -13.37
N ILE A 55 -16.44 3.87 -12.97
CA ILE A 55 -16.71 2.52 -13.49
C ILE A 55 -17.03 1.48 -12.40
N HIS A 56 -16.68 1.74 -11.14
CA HIS A 56 -16.88 0.82 -10.02
C HIS A 56 -18.35 0.36 -9.90
N HIS A 57 -18.56 -0.96 -9.84
CA HIS A 57 -19.88 -1.59 -9.80
C HIS A 57 -20.77 -1.31 -11.02
N THR A 58 -20.18 -1.04 -12.18
CA THR A 58 -20.90 -0.94 -13.46
C THR A 58 -20.48 -2.06 -14.42
N PRO A 59 -21.25 -2.34 -15.49
CA PRO A 59 -20.80 -3.24 -16.55
C PRO A 59 -19.53 -2.79 -17.30
N ASP A 60 -19.13 -1.51 -17.16
CA ASP A 60 -17.92 -0.95 -17.77
C ASP A 60 -16.64 -1.21 -16.93
N ASP A 61 -16.76 -1.89 -15.79
CA ASP A 61 -15.62 -2.44 -15.02
C ASP A 61 -14.98 -3.62 -15.76
N THR A 62 -14.25 -3.27 -16.81
CA THR A 62 -13.67 -4.19 -17.79
C THR A 62 -12.18 -3.94 -17.97
N LEU A 63 -11.45 -4.94 -18.46
CA LEU A 63 -9.99 -4.91 -18.56
C LEU A 63 -9.44 -3.73 -19.38
N ASP A 64 -10.19 -3.21 -20.36
CA ASP A 64 -9.75 -2.07 -21.17
C ASP A 64 -9.63 -0.76 -20.39
N LYS A 65 -10.17 -0.68 -19.17
CA LYS A 65 -10.00 0.49 -18.27
C LYS A 65 -8.70 0.44 -17.45
N ILE A 66 -7.99 -0.70 -17.46
CA ILE A 66 -6.74 -0.85 -16.72
C ILE A 66 -5.59 -0.20 -17.47
N ASP A 67 -4.99 0.81 -16.87
CA ASP A 67 -3.74 1.40 -17.35
C ASP A 67 -2.56 0.48 -17.02
N GLN A 68 -1.89 -0.04 -18.06
CA GLN A 68 -0.79 -1.00 -17.90
C GLN A 68 0.41 -0.40 -17.14
N LYS A 69 0.67 0.91 -17.26
CA LYS A 69 1.77 1.58 -16.55
C LYS A 69 1.45 1.70 -15.06
N GLN A 70 0.22 2.07 -14.71
CA GLN A 70 -0.25 2.11 -13.32
C GLN A 70 -0.24 0.71 -12.68
N LEU A 71 -0.68 -0.31 -13.41
CA LEU A 71 -0.62 -1.70 -12.94
C LEU A 71 0.82 -2.14 -12.65
N ARG A 72 1.77 -1.88 -13.57
CA ARG A 72 3.19 -2.20 -13.36
C ARG A 72 3.79 -1.47 -12.17
N GLN A 73 3.43 -0.19 -11.97
CA GLN A 73 3.89 0.58 -10.82
C GLN A 73 3.34 0.02 -9.49
N ASN A 74 2.07 -0.40 -9.46
CA ASN A 74 1.48 -1.09 -8.30
C ASN A 74 2.17 -2.41 -7.98
N VAL A 75 2.44 -3.24 -8.99
CA VAL A 75 3.19 -4.49 -8.82
C VAL A 75 4.57 -4.23 -8.25
N ALA A 76 5.30 -3.25 -8.79
CA ALA A 76 6.63 -2.89 -8.29
C ALA A 76 6.59 -2.39 -6.83
N ALA A 77 5.61 -1.55 -6.49
CA ALA A 77 5.44 -1.02 -5.15
C ALA A 77 5.19 -2.11 -4.11
N TRP A 78 4.25 -3.02 -4.40
CA TRP A 78 3.97 -4.16 -3.51
C TRP A 78 5.14 -5.15 -3.44
N ALA A 79 5.81 -5.45 -4.56
CA ALA A 79 6.96 -6.36 -4.55
C ALA A 79 8.11 -5.86 -3.68
N VAL A 80 8.46 -4.57 -3.79
CA VAL A 80 9.50 -3.94 -2.94
C VAL A 80 9.06 -3.93 -1.48
N THR A 81 7.82 -3.51 -1.21
CA THR A 81 7.27 -3.43 0.15
C THR A 81 7.29 -4.80 0.82
N MET A 82 6.76 -5.83 0.16
CA MET A 82 6.72 -7.20 0.68
C MET A 82 8.12 -7.77 0.90
N ASN A 83 9.07 -7.51 0.00
CA ASN A 83 10.44 -7.94 0.20
C ASN A 83 11.06 -7.33 1.47
N LEU A 84 10.86 -6.03 1.71
CA LEU A 84 11.39 -5.35 2.89
C LEU A 84 10.71 -5.77 4.18
N VAL A 85 9.39 -5.98 4.16
CA VAL A 85 8.62 -6.46 5.33
C VAL A 85 9.02 -7.89 5.68
N ALA A 86 9.05 -8.79 4.71
CA ALA A 86 9.37 -10.20 4.93
C ALA A 86 10.81 -10.44 5.41
N ASN A 87 11.72 -9.50 5.14
CA ASN A 87 13.13 -9.55 5.55
C ASN A 87 13.50 -8.48 6.59
N ALA A 88 12.51 -7.89 7.27
CA ALA A 88 12.78 -6.93 8.34
C ALA A 88 13.45 -7.64 9.52
N SER A 89 14.56 -7.08 10.00
CA SER A 89 15.24 -7.55 11.21
C SER A 89 14.61 -6.96 12.48
N GLU A 90 13.87 -5.87 12.33
CA GLU A 90 13.17 -5.17 13.38
C GLU A 90 11.96 -5.98 13.84
N SER A 91 11.73 -6.06 15.16
CA SER A 91 10.44 -6.54 15.66
C SER A 91 9.36 -5.50 15.38
N LEU A 92 8.27 -5.95 14.75
CA LEU A 92 7.08 -5.14 14.55
C LEU A 92 6.14 -5.35 15.74
N SER A 93 5.60 -4.25 16.25
CA SER A 93 4.70 -4.27 17.41
C SER A 93 3.45 -3.47 17.10
N ALA A 94 2.36 -3.75 17.79
CA ALA A 94 1.20 -2.86 17.83
C ALA A 94 1.68 -1.43 18.17
N ASN A 95 1.05 -0.44 17.54
CA ASN A 95 1.24 0.98 17.88
C ASN A 95 0.52 1.34 19.18
#